data_AF-A0A7X1TW66-F1
#
_entry.id   AF-A0A7X1TW66-F1
#
_cell.length_a   1.000
_cell.length_b   1.000
_cell.length_c   1.000
_cell.angle_alpha   90.00
_cell.angle_beta   90.00
_cell.angle_gamma   90.00
#
_symmetry.space_group_name_H-M   'P 1'
#
loop_
_entity.id
_entity.type
_entity.pdbx_description
1 polymer ?
#
loop_
_entity_poly.entity_id
_entity_poly.type
_entity_poly.pdbx_seq_one_letter_code
_entity_poly.pdbx_strand_id
1 'polypeptide(L)' 'MPDPVLRKLNQHAVQALKNPAMVTRLRNVGYEPAPTTPEEFRDFIRAELKKFGQVIVAAGVKPAQ' A
#
# COMPACT_ATOMS: atom_id res chain seq x y z
N MET A 1 10.17 5.59 12.82
CA MET A 1 10.37 6.87 12.08
C MET A 1 9.70 7.98 12.89
N PRO A 2 10.31 9.18 13.02
CA PRO A 2 9.68 10.31 13.69
C PRO A 2 8.38 10.75 13.02
N ASP A 3 7.36 11.10 13.81
CA ASP A 3 6.01 11.45 13.31
C ASP A 3 6.01 12.62 12.29
N PRO A 4 6.74 13.73 12.51
CA PRO A 4 6.76 14.82 11.54
C PRO A 4 7.34 14.42 10.18
N VAL A 5 8.34 13.54 10.17
CA VAL A 5 8.98 13.05 8.93
C VAL A 5 8.02 12.13 8.18
N LEU A 6 7.35 11.23 8.90
CA LEU A 6 6.35 10.33 8.31
C LEU A 6 5.20 11.12 7.66
N ARG A 7 4.66 12.13 8.36
CA ARG A 7 3.58 12.97 7.82
C ARG A 7 4.01 13.72 6.58
N LYS A 8 5.20 14.33 6.58
CA LYS A 8 5.73 15.06 5.41
C LYS A 8 5.90 14.13 4.20
N LEU A 9 6.44 12.92 4.40
CA LEU A 9 6.60 11.94 3.34
C LEU A 9 5.25 11.51 2.76
N ASN A 10 4.28 11.16 3.62
CA ASN A 10 2.95 10.79 3.18
C ASN A 10 2.27 11.93 2.41
N GLN A 11 2.37 13.17 2.88
CA GLN A 11 1.83 14.33 2.18
C GLN A 11 2.35 14.44 0.74
N HIS A 12 3.66 14.30 0.55
CA HIS A 12 4.26 14.35 -0.80
C HIS A 12 3.83 13.15 -1.66
N ALA A 13 3.74 11.95 -1.09
CA ALA A 13 3.25 10.76 -1.80
C ALA A 13 1.80 10.94 -2.25
N VAL A 14 0.92 11.43 -1.38
CA VAL A 14 -0.49 11.71 -1.69
C VAL A 14 -0.61 12.78 -2.78
N GLN A 15 0.20 13.83 -2.73
CA GLN A 15 0.24 14.86 -3.78
C GLN A 15 0.64 14.27 -5.14
N ALA A 16 1.67 13.41 -5.17
CA ALA A 16 2.11 12.75 -6.40
C ALA A 16 1.03 11.81 -6.96
N LEU A 17 0.37 11.02 -6.11
CA LEU A 17 -0.71 10.10 -6.51
C LEU A 17 -2.00 10.81 -6.93
N LYS A 18 -2.16 12.10 -6.61
CA LYS A 18 -3.25 12.95 -7.07
C LYS A 18 -2.90 13.77 -8.31
N ASN A 19 -1.64 13.79 -8.74
CA ASN A 19 -1.22 14.51 -9.93
C ASN A 19 -1.83 13.83 -11.18
N PRO A 20 -2.60 14.55 -12.03
CA PRO A 20 -3.27 13.95 -13.19
C PRO A 20 -2.34 13.21 -14.14
N ALA A 21 -1.15 13.75 -14.43
CA ALA A 21 -0.19 13.11 -15.33
C ALA A 21 0.35 11.80 -14.73
N MET A 22 0.52 11.75 -13.40
CA MET A 22 0.93 10.54 -12.70
C MET A 22 -0.19 9.50 -12.67
N VAL A 23 -1.43 9.92 -12.38
CA VAL A 23 -2.61 9.05 -12.40
C VAL A 23 -2.78 8.41 -13.76
N THR A 24 -2.70 9.19 -14.85
CA THR A 24 -2.78 8.66 -16.21
C THR A 24 -1.66 7.65 -16.48
N ARG A 25 -0.42 7.96 -16.10
CA ARG A 25 0.71 7.04 -16.31
C ARG A 25 0.53 5.72 -15.57
N LEU A 26 0.10 5.76 -14.30
CA LEU A 26 -0.12 4.57 -13.48
C LEU A 26 -1.24 3.71 -14.06
N ARG A 27 -2.36 4.32 -14.45
CA ARG A 27 -3.48 3.60 -15.09
C ARG A 27 -3.10 2.97 -16.43
N ASN A 28 -2.27 3.65 -17.22
CA ASN A 28 -1.80 3.11 -18.51
C ASN A 28 -0.96 1.83 -18.37
N VAL A 29 -0.35 1.59 -17.21
CA VAL A 29 0.39 0.35 -16.92
C VAL A 29 -0.40 -0.61 -16.01
N GLY A 30 -1.71 -0.37 -15.84
CA GLY A 30 -2.60 -1.26 -15.10
C GLY A 30 -2.62 -1.06 -13.58
N TYR A 31 -2.03 0.01 -13.06
CA TYR A 31 -2.11 0.36 -11.64
C TYR A 31 -3.26 1.34 -11.36
N GLU A 32 -3.93 1.16 -10.23
CA GLU A 32 -4.88 2.15 -9.70
C GLU A 32 -4.24 2.93 -8.54
N PRO A 33 -4.13 4.25 -8.63
CA PRO A 33 -3.60 5.07 -7.55
C PRO A 33 -4.49 5.00 -6.30
N ALA A 34 -3.89 4.70 -5.14
CA ALA A 34 -4.59 4.61 -3.86
C ALA A 34 -3.92 5.52 -2.82
N PRO A 35 -4.21 6.83 -2.82
CA PRO A 35 -3.71 7.73 -1.78
C PRO A 35 -4.40 7.43 -0.44
N THR A 36 -3.62 7.26 0.62
CA THR A 36 -4.12 6.98 1.98
C THR A 36 -3.37 7.80 3.02
N THR A 37 -3.85 7.76 4.26
CA THR A 37 -3.07 8.18 5.44
C THR A 37 -2.07 7.09 5.87
N PRO A 38 -1.06 7.42 6.71
CA PRO A 38 -0.18 6.41 7.29
C PRO A 38 -0.91 5.36 8.12
N GLU A 39 -1.95 5.77 8.84
CA GLU A 39 -2.77 4.91 9.68
C GLU A 39 -3.56 3.90 8.83
N GLU A 40 -4.27 4.39 7.81
CA GLU A 40 -5.02 3.55 6.87
C GLU A 40 -4.10 2.56 6.14
N PHE A 41 -2.92 2.99 5.70
CA PHE A 41 -1.97 2.10 5.04
C PHE A 41 -1.48 0.99 5.97
N ARG A 42 -1.17 1.33 7.23
CA ARG A 42 -0.76 0.37 8.25
C ARG A 42 -1.85 -0.65 8.53
N ASP A 43 -3.10 -0.21 8.61
CA ASP A 43 -4.23 -1.09 8.91
C ASP A 43 -4.57 -1.98 7.71
N PHE A 44 -4.45 -1.46 6.49
CA PHE A 44 -4.52 -2.26 5.26
C PHE A 44 -3.48 -3.39 5.25
N ILE A 45 -2.21 -3.09 5.52
CA ILE A 45 -1.15 -4.11 5.55
C ILE A 45 -1.46 -5.19 6.61
N ARG A 46 -1.93 -4.79 7.81
CA ARG A 46 -2.32 -5.75 8.85
C ARG A 46 -3.45 -6.67 8.40
N ALA A 47 -4.46 -6.11 7.72
CA ALA A 47 -5.59 -6.88 7.20
C ALA A 47 -5.15 -7.87 6.12
N GLU A 48 -4.33 -7.42 5.16
CA GLU A 48 -3.83 -8.28 4.08
C GLU A 48 -2.90 -9.38 4.62
N LEU A 49 -2.02 -9.07 5.58
CA LEU A 49 -1.18 -10.09 6.23
C LEU A 49 -2.02 -11.18 6.89
N LYS A 50 -3.08 -10.81 7.61
CA LYS A 50 -4.00 -11.78 8.24
C LYS A 50 -4.69 -12.64 7.18
N LYS A 51 -5.24 -12.01 6.15
CA LYS A 51 -5.96 -12.69 5.06
C LYS A 51 -5.06 -13.67 4.32
N PHE A 52 -3.89 -13.22 3.86
CA PHE A 52 -2.99 -14.10 3.12
C PHE A 52 -2.34 -15.17 3.99
N GLY A 53 -2.08 -14.88 5.27
CA GLY A 53 -1.65 -15.92 6.23
C GLY A 53 -2.66 -17.06 6.33
N GLN A 54 -3.95 -16.75 6.41
CA GLN A 54 -5.01 -17.76 6.40
C GLN A 54 -5.06 -18.56 5.09
N VAL A 55 -4.93 -17.87 3.95
CA VAL A 55 -4.89 -18.52 2.63
C VAL A 55 -3.71 -19.48 2.51
N ILE A 56 -2.51 -19.08 2.93
CA ILE A 56 -1.29 -19.91 2.90
C ILE A 56 -1.49 -21.19 3.71
N VAL A 57 -2.01 -21.06 4.93
CA VAL A 57 -2.28 -22.22 5.81
C VAL A 57 -3.32 -23.14 5.18
N ALA A 58 -4.43 -22.59 4.67
CA ALA A 58 -5.49 -23.36 4.04
C ALA A 58 -5.02 -24.09 2.77
N ALA A 59 -4.12 -23.48 2.00
CA ALA A 59 -3.56 -24.05 0.77
C ALA A 59 -2.40 -25.04 1.04
N GLY A 60 -1.95 -25.20 2.29
CA GLY A 60 -0.84 -26.09 2.64
C GLY A 60 0.51 -25.65 2.07
N VAL A 61 0.66 -24.37 1.70
CA VAL A 61 1.89 -23.82 1.12
C VAL A 61 2.95 -23.69 2.21
N LYS A 62 4.12 -24.28 1.99
CA LYS A 62 5.28 -24.17 2.89
C LYS A 62 6.20 -23.05 2.41
N PRO A 63 6.88 -22.32 3.32
CA PRO A 63 7.93 -21.39 2.91
C PRO A 63 8.97 -22.10 2.04
N ALA A 64 9.38 -21.46 0.95
CA ALA A 64 10.58 -21.89 0.24
C ALA A 64 11.76 -21.76 1.24
N GLN A 65 12.47 -22.87 1.44
CA GLN A 65 13.67 -22.91 2.29
C GLN A 65 14.80 -22.10 1.65
#